data_AF-A0A1Y0FZ15-F1
#
_entry.id   AF-A0A1Y0FZ15-F1
#
_cell.length_a   1.000
_cell.length_b   1.000
_cell.length_c   1.000
_cell.angle_alpha   90.00
_cell.angle_beta   90.00
_cell.angle_gamma   90.00
#
_symmetry.space_group_name_H-M   'P 1'
#
loop_
_entity.id
_entity.type
_entity.pdbx_description
1 polymer ?
#
loop_
_entity_poly.entity_id
_entity_poly.type
_entity_poly.pdbx_seq_one_letter_code
_entity_poly.pdbx_strand_id
1 'polypeptide(L)'
;MHGEDSRLTRTMSLIIRYVAKTTAVIMVFVIIWGVADIVYVLYQRLKEPPFLLLEINDILATFGAFMAVLIAIEIYHNLVLYVQDNHNSRLAVEIVLATALMAAARKVIVFDYNEMAYHYVYATGAVILALSIAYYYIVVVSQKHAK
;
A
#
# COMPACT_ATOMS: atom_id res chain seq x y z
N MET A 1 -35.54 -15.05 -20.12
CA MET A 1 -34.42 -14.08 -20.03
C MET A 1 -33.52 -14.41 -18.82
N HIS A 2 -32.78 -15.51 -18.84
CA HIS A 2 -31.86 -15.91 -17.74
C HIS A 2 -30.51 -16.46 -18.26
N GLY A 3 -30.31 -16.53 -19.58
CA GLY A 3 -29.11 -17.10 -20.20
C GLY A 3 -28.05 -16.08 -20.65
N GLU A 4 -28.44 -14.83 -20.92
CA GLU A 4 -27.51 -13.78 -21.36
C GLU A 4 -26.72 -13.18 -20.19
N ASP A 5 -27.37 -12.93 -19.04
CA ASP A 5 -26.70 -12.43 -17.83
C ASP A 5 -25.57 -13.35 -17.34
N SER A 6 -25.73 -14.67 -17.48
CA SER A 6 -24.69 -15.64 -17.11
C SER A 6 -23.47 -15.60 -18.04
N ARG A 7 -23.66 -15.30 -19.32
CA ARG A 7 -22.56 -15.18 -20.30
C ARG A 7 -21.82 -13.86 -20.16
N LEU A 8 -22.54 -12.77 -19.91
CA LEU A 8 -21.97 -11.45 -19.68
C LEU A 8 -21.12 -11.43 -18.41
N THR A 9 -21.65 -11.88 -17.29
CA THR A 9 -20.92 -11.95 -16.00
C THR A 9 -19.67 -12.84 -16.09
N ARG A 10 -19.74 -13.96 -16.80
CA ARG A 10 -18.57 -14.83 -17.04
C ARG A 10 -17.51 -14.16 -17.92
N THR A 11 -17.92 -13.39 -18.92
CA THR A 11 -16.97 -12.65 -19.77
C THR A 11 -16.29 -11.52 -18.99
N MET A 12 -17.06 -10.76 -18.20
CA MET A 12 -16.54 -9.69 -17.35
C MET A 12 -15.55 -10.23 -16.32
N SER A 13 -15.85 -11.36 -15.67
CA SER A 13 -14.93 -11.97 -14.69
C SER A 13 -13.62 -12.45 -15.32
N LEU A 14 -13.63 -12.93 -16.56
CA LEU A 14 -12.41 -13.26 -17.30
C LEU A 14 -11.57 -12.02 -17.58
N ILE A 15 -12.21 -10.93 -18.05
CA ILE A 15 -11.53 -9.65 -18.30
C ILE A 15 -10.88 -9.13 -17.01
N ILE A 16 -11.62 -9.14 -15.88
CA ILE A 16 -11.10 -8.69 -14.58
C ILE A 16 -9.87 -9.50 -14.17
N ARG A 17 -9.89 -10.83 -14.33
CA ARG A 17 -8.72 -11.68 -14.01
C ARG A 17 -7.52 -11.36 -14.89
N TYR A 18 -7.72 -11.12 -16.19
CA TYR A 18 -6.64 -10.71 -17.10
C TYR A 18 -6.06 -9.36 -16.71
N VAL A 19 -6.91 -8.35 -16.46
CA VAL A 19 -6.48 -7.02 -16.02
C VAL A 19 -5.69 -7.12 -14.72
N ALA A 20 -6.20 -7.83 -13.72
CA ALA A 20 -5.51 -7.96 -12.43
C ALA A 20 -4.15 -8.66 -12.54
N LYS A 21 -4.03 -9.68 -13.41
CA LYS A 21 -2.74 -10.34 -13.69
C LYS A 21 -1.75 -9.37 -14.37
N THR A 22 -2.20 -8.60 -15.35
CA THR A 22 -1.37 -7.58 -16.00
C THR A 22 -0.95 -6.51 -15.01
N THR A 23 -1.85 -6.04 -14.15
CA THR A 23 -1.51 -5.09 -13.08
C THR A 23 -0.47 -5.66 -12.13
N ALA A 24 -0.57 -6.94 -11.73
CA ALA A 24 0.42 -7.58 -10.87
C ALA A 24 1.82 -7.60 -11.50
N VAL A 25 1.90 -7.88 -12.81
CA VAL A 25 3.16 -7.82 -13.57
C VAL A 25 3.72 -6.39 -13.61
N ILE A 26 2.88 -5.39 -13.87
CA ILE A 26 3.28 -3.98 -13.86
C ILE A 26 3.83 -3.58 -12.49
N MET A 27 3.18 -4.00 -11.40
CA MET A 27 3.63 -3.70 -10.04
C MET A 27 5.03 -4.27 -9.75
N VAL A 28 5.35 -5.47 -10.24
CA VAL A 28 6.71 -6.03 -10.12
C VAL A 28 7.74 -5.14 -10.81
N PHE A 29 7.45 -4.63 -12.01
CA PHE A 29 8.34 -3.69 -12.70
C PHE A 29 8.49 -2.37 -11.93
N VAL A 30 7.40 -1.82 -11.38
CA VAL A 30 7.44 -0.61 -10.55
C VAL A 30 8.32 -0.81 -9.32
N ILE A 31 8.23 -1.97 -8.66
CA ILE A 31 9.09 -2.30 -7.51
C ILE A 31 10.56 -2.35 -7.92
N ILE A 32 10.89 -3.04 -9.02
CA ILE A 32 12.27 -3.13 -9.53
C ILE A 32 12.81 -1.75 -9.86
N TRP A 33 12.05 -0.92 -10.57
CA TRP A 33 12.46 0.45 -10.89
C TRP A 33 12.61 1.32 -9.65
N GLY A 34 11.70 1.22 -8.68
CA GLY A 34 11.82 1.98 -7.44
C GLY A 34 13.08 1.63 -6.65
N VAL A 35 13.47 0.35 -6.61
CA VAL A 35 14.75 -0.06 -6.00
C VAL A 35 15.94 0.50 -6.77
N ALA A 36 15.92 0.42 -8.11
CA ALA A 36 16.98 0.98 -8.95
C ALA A 36 17.11 2.51 -8.78
N ASP A 37 16.00 3.22 -8.67
CA ASP A 37 15.95 4.66 -8.45
C ASP A 37 16.57 5.05 -7.09
N ILE A 38 16.24 4.33 -6.02
CA ILE A 38 16.87 4.53 -4.70
C ILE A 38 18.39 4.36 -4.79
N VAL A 39 18.86 3.30 -5.44
CA VAL A 39 20.31 3.05 -5.62
C VAL A 39 20.94 4.18 -6.42
N TYR A 40 20.29 4.64 -7.48
CA TYR A 40 20.78 5.73 -8.32
C TYR A 40 20.86 7.06 -7.55
N VAL A 41 19.85 7.39 -6.75
CA VAL A 41 19.82 8.60 -5.91
C VAL A 41 20.93 8.54 -4.85
N LEU A 42 21.06 7.42 -4.14
CA LEU A 42 22.14 7.25 -3.15
C LEU A 42 23.53 7.36 -3.79
N TYR A 43 23.71 6.79 -4.99
CA TYR A 43 24.96 6.90 -5.72
C TYR A 43 25.31 8.34 -6.11
N GLN A 44 24.32 9.12 -6.54
CA GLN A 44 24.52 10.54 -6.83
C GLN A 44 24.91 11.31 -5.57
N ARG A 45 24.19 11.11 -4.45
CA ARG A 45 24.46 11.79 -3.19
C ARG A 45 25.86 11.50 -2.64
N LEU A 46 26.33 10.26 -2.72
CA LEU A 46 27.68 9.90 -2.26
C LEU A 46 28.81 10.54 -3.09
N LYS A 47 28.51 10.96 -4.32
CA LYS A 47 29.45 11.63 -5.23
C LYS A 47 29.41 13.16 -5.14
N GLU A 48 28.40 13.73 -4.50
CA GLU A 48 28.33 15.18 -4.28
C GLU A 48 29.25 15.56 -3.09
N PRO A 49 29.90 16.73 -3.10
CA PRO A 49 30.66 17.22 -1.94
C PRO A 49 29.69 17.62 -0.81
N PRO A 50 29.95 17.30 0.48
CA PRO A 50 31.09 16.55 1.03
C PRO A 50 30.99 15.04 0.74
N PHE A 51 32.02 14.52 0.07
CA PHE A 51 32.02 13.13 -0.38
C PHE A 51 31.82 12.14 0.76
N LEU A 52 31.04 11.08 0.52
CA LEU A 52 30.76 9.99 1.45
C LEU A 52 30.04 10.37 2.75
N LEU A 53 29.50 11.59 2.86
CA LEU A 53 28.66 12.00 3.98
C LEU A 53 27.23 12.20 3.50
N LEU A 54 26.28 11.49 4.12
CA LEU A 54 24.85 11.70 3.94
C LEU A 54 24.34 12.61 5.06
N GLU A 55 23.78 13.76 4.69
CA GLU A 55 23.11 14.62 5.66
C GLU A 55 21.79 14.00 6.11
N ILE A 56 21.31 14.38 7.30
CA ILE A 56 20.05 13.88 7.86
C ILE A 56 18.89 14.16 6.88
N ASN A 57 18.88 15.32 6.23
CA ASN A 57 17.85 15.68 5.26
C ASN A 57 17.85 14.75 4.03
N ASP A 58 19.02 14.32 3.55
CA ASP A 58 19.12 13.34 2.45
C ASP A 58 18.67 11.94 2.89
N ILE A 59 18.93 11.57 4.14
CA ILE A 59 18.45 10.31 4.73
C ILE A 59 16.91 10.32 4.85
N LEU A 60 16.34 11.43 5.32
CA LEU A 60 14.89 11.59 5.40
C LEU A 60 14.23 11.62 4.00
N ALA A 61 14.85 12.27 3.02
CA ALA A 61 14.38 12.28 1.64
C ALA A 61 14.41 10.88 1.01
N THR A 62 15.48 10.10 1.26
CA THR A 62 15.58 8.72 0.79
C THR A 62 14.57 7.80 1.48
N PHE A 63 14.18 8.04 2.75
CA PHE A 63 13.04 7.33 3.35
C PHE A 63 11.75 7.52 2.58
N GLY A 64 11.49 8.69 2.00
CA GLY A 64 10.35 8.89 1.10
C GLY A 64 10.35 7.92 -0.09
N ALA A 65 11.52 7.69 -0.70
CA ALA A 65 11.67 6.74 -1.80
C ALA A 65 11.54 5.27 -1.33
N PHE A 66 12.14 4.92 -0.18
CA PHE A 66 11.93 3.60 0.44
C PHE A 66 10.45 3.34 0.74
N MET A 67 9.74 4.35 1.25
CA MET A 67 8.31 4.29 1.51
C MET A 67 7.50 4.04 0.24
N ALA A 68 7.85 4.68 -0.87
CA ALA A 68 7.19 4.44 -2.16
C ALA A 68 7.35 2.99 -2.62
N VAL A 69 8.55 2.40 -2.49
CA VAL A 69 8.79 0.98 -2.79
C VAL A 69 7.99 0.07 -1.87
N LEU A 70 7.98 0.34 -0.56
CA LEU A 70 7.21 -0.44 0.40
C LEU A 70 5.71 -0.39 0.12
N ILE A 71 5.17 0.77 -0.28
CA ILE A 71 3.77 0.91 -0.72
C ILE A 71 3.51 0.06 -1.97
N ALA A 72 4.42 0.07 -2.95
CA ALA A 72 4.27 -0.74 -4.15
C ALA A 72 4.23 -2.25 -3.82
N ILE A 73 5.10 -2.73 -2.93
CA ILE A 73 5.09 -4.13 -2.45
C ILE A 73 3.77 -4.46 -1.74
N GLU A 74 3.28 -3.55 -0.91
CA GLU A 74 2.02 -3.71 -0.16
C GLU A 74 0.82 -3.85 -1.10
N ILE A 75 0.72 -2.95 -2.09
CA ILE A 75 -0.34 -2.95 -3.10
C ILE A 75 -0.27 -4.24 -3.94
N TYR A 76 0.94 -4.69 -4.30
CA TYR A 76 1.12 -5.95 -5.02
C TYR A 76 0.57 -7.14 -4.24
N HIS A 77 0.93 -7.27 -2.95
CA HIS A 77 0.41 -8.36 -2.12
C HIS A 77 -1.12 -8.31 -2.03
N ASN A 78 -1.71 -7.13 -1.81
CA ASN A 78 -3.16 -6.98 -1.74
C ASN A 78 -3.86 -7.36 -3.04
N LEU A 79 -3.27 -7.02 -4.18
CA LEU A 79 -3.80 -7.40 -5.49
C LEU A 79 -3.75 -8.92 -5.70
N VAL A 80 -2.62 -9.56 -5.39
CA VAL A 80 -2.47 -11.02 -5.56
C VAL A 80 -3.43 -11.78 -4.65
N LEU A 81 -3.53 -11.36 -3.39
CA LEU A 81 -4.46 -11.95 -2.42
C LEU A 81 -5.91 -11.82 -2.88
N TYR A 82 -6.31 -10.65 -3.39
CA TYR A 82 -7.63 -10.44 -3.98
C TYR A 82 -7.94 -11.40 -5.14
N VAL A 83 -6.97 -11.61 -6.05
CA VAL A 83 -7.17 -12.48 -7.23
C VAL A 83 -7.16 -13.97 -6.85
N GLN A 84 -6.37 -14.38 -5.87
CA GLN A 84 -6.30 -15.77 -5.42
C GLN A 84 -7.53 -16.17 -4.60
N ASP A 85 -7.98 -15.34 -3.67
CA ASP A 85 -9.05 -15.68 -2.71
C ASP A 85 -10.48 -15.35 -3.19
N ASN A 86 -10.76 -15.56 -4.48
CA ASN A 86 -12.05 -15.30 -5.15
C ASN A 86 -13.32 -15.90 -4.46
N HIS A 87 -13.18 -16.68 -3.39
CA HIS A 87 -14.25 -17.32 -2.63
C HIS A 87 -14.48 -16.73 -1.23
N ASN A 88 -13.65 -15.78 -0.76
CA ASN A 88 -13.79 -15.22 0.57
C ASN A 88 -13.71 -13.69 0.55
N SER A 89 -14.77 -13.04 0.07
CA SER A 89 -14.89 -11.57 -0.01
C SER A 89 -14.62 -10.86 1.32
N ARG A 90 -14.79 -11.56 2.44
CA ARG A 90 -14.48 -11.06 3.78
C ARG A 90 -12.99 -10.86 4.01
N LEU A 91 -12.15 -11.83 3.60
CA LEU A 91 -10.70 -11.77 3.76
C LEU A 91 -10.10 -10.57 3.00
N ALA A 92 -10.63 -10.26 1.82
CA ALA A 92 -10.21 -9.09 1.05
C ALA A 92 -10.40 -7.78 1.82
N VAL A 93 -11.51 -7.63 2.56
CA VAL A 93 -11.78 -6.43 3.36
C VAL A 93 -10.84 -6.34 4.56
N GLU A 94 -10.59 -7.46 5.26
CA GLU A 94 -9.69 -7.50 6.42
C GLU A 94 -8.27 -7.08 6.03
N ILE A 95 -7.76 -7.60 4.91
CA ILE A 95 -6.42 -7.29 4.39
C ILE A 95 -6.32 -5.81 3.98
N VAL A 96 -7.31 -5.27 3.27
CA VAL A 96 -7.29 -3.85 2.85
C VAL A 96 -7.29 -2.91 4.07
N LEU A 97 -8.11 -3.21 5.10
CA LEU A 97 -8.13 -2.41 6.32
C LEU A 97 -6.82 -2.51 7.11
N ALA A 98 -6.24 -3.71 7.21
CA ALA A 98 -4.94 -3.92 7.83
C ALA A 98 -3.84 -3.13 7.09
N THR A 99 -3.82 -3.20 5.76
CA THR A 99 -2.89 -2.44 4.94
C THR A 99 -3.07 -0.94 5.08
N ALA A 100 -4.30 -0.44 5.15
CA ALA A 100 -4.57 0.99 5.34
C ALA A 100 -4.03 1.48 6.69
N LEU A 101 -4.26 0.72 7.77
CA LEU A 101 -3.70 1.02 9.09
C LEU A 101 -2.17 0.98 9.09
N MET A 102 -1.59 -0.07 8.50
CA MET A 102 -0.15 -0.24 8.40
C MET A 102 0.50 0.89 7.58
N ALA A 103 -0.09 1.28 6.45
CA ALA A 103 0.38 2.39 5.62
C ALA A 103 0.30 3.73 6.35
N ALA A 104 -0.79 3.99 7.08
CA ALA A 104 -0.94 5.20 7.87
C ALA A 104 0.09 5.27 9.01
N ALA A 105 0.29 4.16 9.74
CA ALA A 105 1.33 4.05 10.75
C ALA A 105 2.74 4.26 10.15
N ARG A 106 3.01 3.64 9.00
CA ARG A 106 4.29 3.77 8.29
C ARG A 106 4.55 5.22 7.84
N LYS A 107 3.51 5.97 7.45
CA LYS A 107 3.62 7.39 7.09
C LYS A 107 3.98 8.27 8.29
N VAL A 108 3.44 7.98 9.47
CA VAL A 108 3.77 8.71 10.72
C VAL A 108 5.23 8.52 11.15
N ILE A 109 5.83 7.36 10.90
CA ILE A 109 7.24 7.10 11.23
C ILE A 109 8.20 8.04 10.47
N VAL A 110 7.82 8.44 9.24
CA VAL A 110 8.65 9.26 8.34
C VAL A 110 8.30 10.75 8.44
N PHE A 111 7.55 11.16 9.46
CA PHE A 111 7.17 12.55 9.66
C PHE A 111 8.36 13.40 10.11
N ASP A 112 8.64 14.48 9.37
CA ASP A 112 9.50 15.55 9.84
C ASP A 112 8.66 16.63 10.54
N TYR A 113 8.79 16.69 11.87
CA TYR A 113 8.05 17.62 12.71
C TYR A 113 8.58 19.06 12.65
N ASN A 114 9.72 19.30 11.99
CA ASN A 114 10.24 20.65 11.79
C ASN A 114 9.59 21.36 10.60
N GLU A 115 9.18 20.60 9.58
CA GLU A 115 8.56 21.14 8.36
C GLU A 115 7.03 21.03 8.36
N MET A 116 6.46 20.19 9.23
CA MET A 116 5.01 19.97 9.25
C MET A 116 4.29 20.79 10.31
N ALA A 117 3.23 21.47 9.86
CA ALA A 117 2.31 22.14 10.75
C ALA A 117 1.50 21.14 11.60
N TYR A 118 1.29 21.49 12.86
CA TYR A 118 0.61 20.66 13.88
C TYR A 118 -0.75 20.11 13.44
N HIS A 119 -1.50 20.83 12.60
CA HIS A 119 -2.81 20.39 12.12
C HIS A 119 -2.73 19.12 11.25
N TYR A 120 -1.64 18.89 10.51
CA TYR A 120 -1.45 17.66 9.74
C TYR A 120 -1.28 16.44 10.64
N VAL A 121 -0.62 16.60 11.79
CA VAL A 121 -0.44 15.53 12.77
C VAL A 121 -1.77 15.14 13.40
N TYR A 122 -2.57 16.13 13.82
CA TYR A 122 -3.91 15.88 14.35
C TYR A 122 -4.85 15.25 13.32
N ALA A 123 -4.84 15.72 12.07
CA ALA A 123 -5.64 15.15 10.99
C ALA A 123 -5.26 13.68 10.71
N THR A 124 -3.96 13.37 10.69
CA THR A 124 -3.46 12.00 10.51
C THR A 124 -3.88 11.10 11.67
N GLY A 125 -3.80 11.60 12.91
CA GLY A 125 -4.30 10.90 14.10
C GLY A 125 -5.79 10.57 14.01
N ALA A 126 -6.62 11.50 13.54
CA ALA A 126 -8.05 11.27 13.34
C ALA A 126 -8.33 10.19 12.29
N VAL A 127 -7.59 10.17 11.18
CA VAL A 127 -7.71 9.12 10.15
C VAL A 127 -7.30 7.76 10.70
N ILE A 128 -6.18 7.67 11.43
CA ILE A 128 -5.73 6.41 12.05
C ILE A 128 -6.76 5.89 13.06
N LEU A 129 -7.35 6.76 13.88
CA LEU A 129 -8.40 6.37 14.81
C LEU A 129 -9.64 5.85 14.08
N ALA A 130 -10.09 6.54 13.03
CA ALA A 130 -11.23 6.10 12.22
C ALA A 130 -10.99 4.72 11.58
N LEU A 131 -9.80 4.50 11.00
CA LEU A 131 -9.39 3.21 10.45
C LEU A 131 -9.30 2.13 11.53
N SER A 132 -8.82 2.47 12.73
CA SER A 132 -8.69 1.51 13.84
C SER A 132 -10.06 1.03 14.32
N ILE A 133 -11.03 1.96 14.42
CA ILE A 133 -12.41 1.64 14.79
C ILE A 133 -13.06 0.77 13.71
N ALA A 134 -12.88 1.11 12.42
CA ALA A 134 -13.42 0.32 11.31
C ALA A 134 -12.84 -1.11 11.28
N TYR A 135 -11.52 -1.25 11.46
CA TYR A 135 -10.85 -2.54 11.56
C TYR A 135 -11.37 -3.36 12.74
N TYR A 136 -11.49 -2.76 13.92
CA TYR A 136 -12.02 -3.44 15.11
C TYR A 136 -13.44 -3.98 14.87
N TYR A 137 -14.33 -3.17 14.28
CA TYR A 137 -15.71 -3.60 14.05
C TYR A 137 -15.82 -4.70 12.98
N ILE A 138 -15.15 -4.54 11.85
CA ILE A 138 -15.28 -5.45 10.71
C ILE A 138 -14.52 -6.76 10.95
N VAL A 139 -13.31 -6.69 11.49
CA VAL A 139 -12.43 -7.86 11.62
C VAL A 139 -12.68 -8.56 12.96
N VAL A 140 -12.70 -7.83 14.08
CA VAL A 140 -12.74 -8.44 15.42
C VAL A 140 -14.17 -8.79 15.83
N VAL A 141 -15.12 -7.85 15.70
CA VAL A 141 -16.50 -8.07 16.16
C VAL A 141 -17.23 -9.07 15.26
N SER A 142 -17.08 -8.96 13.94
CA SER A 142 -17.74 -9.88 13.00
C SER A 142 -17.26 -11.34 13.18
N GLN A 143 -16.05 -11.60 13.67
CA GLN A 143 -15.59 -12.98 13.92
C GLN A 143 -16.27 -13.61 15.15
N LYS A 144 -16.72 -12.78 16.09
CA LYS A 144 -17.39 -13.20 17.33
C LYS A 144 -18.86 -13.58 17.14
N HIS A 145 -19.47 -13.23 16.02
CA HIS A 145 -20.86 -13.59 15.67
C HIS A 145 -20.97 -14.69 14.60
N ALA A 146 -19.84 -15.13 14.04
CA ALA A 146 -19.77 -16.26 13.10
C ALA A 146 -19.37 -17.58 13.79
N LYS A 147 -19.18 -17.56 15.12
CA LYS A 147 -19.08 -18.72 16.01
C LYS A 147 -20.23 -18.68 17.00
#